data_AF-A0A946ETS5-F1
#
_entry.id   AF-A0A946ETS5-F1
#
_cell.length_a   1.000
_cell.length_b   1.000
_cell.length_c   1.000
_cell.angle_alpha   90.00
_cell.angle_beta   90.00
_cell.angle_gamma   90.00
#
_symmetry.space_group_name_H-M   'P 1'
#
loop_
_entity.id
_entity.type
_entity.pdbx_description
1 polymer ?
#
loop_
_entity_poly.entity_id
_entity_poly.type
_entity_poly.pdbx_seq_one_letter_code
_entity_poly.pdbx_strand_id
1 'polypeptide(L)'
;AKANEIELKFGTIISLGNAMRIGVEDYLEFLGADETVSAIVLYIESLEDPHRFREVARRIAAKKPVIAFMGGRTAAGAAAATAHTGAVANDDSTIEAFCRDSGVLRVRSLREMLLASKGFGTFPMGLGRRALVLSNSGGPGVICTDAAALAGLELPDLPNSMATIMRAELPGEAAVANPIDLLADAREERFALTLDLALEHARDTYDAILMIHVVPFMVDPVPVIAAMAERARATDMPILHAMMGTLPDKDSWFATMETAGVPMFNNVEEMAACAGMLAAYPALRVSAEEAMRRNDDAPVTLKGRG
;
A
#
# COMPACT_ATOMS: atom_id res chain seq x y z
N ALA A 1 -23.48 -6.91 -9.38
CA ALA A 1 -22.07 -7.30 -9.26
C ALA A 1 -21.25 -6.05 -8.91
N LYS A 2 -20.92 -5.86 -7.63
CA LYS A 2 -20.10 -4.75 -7.09
C LYS A 2 -18.60 -5.11 -7.00
N ALA A 3 -18.14 -6.06 -7.82
CA ALA A 3 -16.92 -6.84 -7.58
C ALA A 3 -15.59 -6.06 -7.57
N ASN A 4 -15.59 -4.72 -7.70
CA ASN A 4 -14.39 -3.90 -7.84
C ASN A 4 -14.40 -2.60 -7.01
N GLU A 5 -15.39 -2.38 -6.14
CA GLU A 5 -15.40 -1.20 -5.26
C GLU A 5 -14.31 -1.36 -4.20
N ILE A 6 -13.31 -0.46 -4.21
CA ILE A 6 -12.38 -0.30 -3.09
C ILE A 6 -13.12 0.58 -2.09
N GLU A 7 -13.52 0.02 -0.95
CA GLU A 7 -14.09 0.81 0.14
C GLU A 7 -12.98 1.69 0.74
N LEU A 8 -13.18 3.01 0.69
CA LEU A 8 -12.25 4.00 1.19
C LEU A 8 -12.97 4.94 2.15
N LYS A 9 -12.38 5.12 3.33
CA LYS A 9 -12.83 6.10 4.31
C LYS A 9 -12.03 7.38 4.10
N PHE A 10 -12.60 8.33 3.36
CA PHE A 10 -12.02 9.66 3.21
C PHE A 10 -12.48 10.56 4.36
N GLY A 11 -11.53 11.21 5.04
CA GLY A 11 -11.84 12.22 6.04
C GLY A 11 -12.28 13.55 5.42
N THR A 12 -11.60 13.99 4.36
CA THR A 12 -11.90 15.25 3.66
C THR A 12 -11.60 15.11 2.16
N ILE A 13 -12.49 15.61 1.31
CA ILE A 13 -12.32 15.65 -0.15
C ILE A 13 -12.45 17.10 -0.60
N ILE A 14 -11.42 17.61 -1.29
CA ILE A 14 -11.36 18.99 -1.76
C ILE A 14 -11.14 18.99 -3.28
N SER A 15 -11.96 19.77 -4.00
CA SER A 15 -11.73 20.08 -5.41
C SER A 15 -11.31 21.54 -5.53
N LEU A 16 -10.11 21.78 -6.05
CA LEU A 16 -9.50 23.12 -6.14
C LEU A 16 -9.96 23.92 -7.36
N GLY A 17 -10.59 23.26 -8.34
CA GLY A 17 -10.90 23.87 -9.63
C GLY A 17 -9.66 24.53 -10.24
N ASN A 18 -9.76 25.81 -10.59
CA ASN A 18 -8.67 26.55 -11.23
C ASN A 18 -7.55 27.02 -10.29
N ALA A 19 -7.70 26.83 -8.97
CA ALA A 19 -6.70 27.20 -7.96
C ALA A 19 -6.22 28.67 -7.99
N MET A 20 -7.01 29.62 -8.50
CA MET A 20 -6.55 31.01 -8.76
C MET A 20 -6.22 31.86 -7.52
N ARG A 21 -6.47 31.38 -6.30
CA ARG A 21 -6.29 32.16 -5.06
C ARG A 21 -5.76 31.34 -3.90
N ILE A 22 -6.10 30.05 -3.84
CA ILE A 22 -5.61 29.09 -2.86
C ILE A 22 -5.14 27.88 -3.66
N GLY A 23 -3.86 27.54 -3.51
CA GLY A 23 -3.17 26.48 -4.21
C GLY A 23 -3.20 25.15 -3.46
N VAL A 24 -2.68 24.10 -4.10
CA VAL A 24 -2.58 22.76 -3.49
C VAL A 24 -1.68 22.78 -2.25
N GLU A 25 -0.66 23.63 -2.24
CA GLU A 25 0.28 23.81 -1.14
C GLU A 25 -0.38 24.40 0.12
N ASP A 26 -1.38 25.28 -0.02
CA ASP A 26 -2.12 25.84 1.12
C ASP A 26 -2.94 24.75 1.83
N TYR A 27 -3.64 23.91 1.06
CA TYR A 27 -4.39 22.78 1.61
C TYR A 27 -3.48 21.69 2.15
N LEU A 28 -2.32 21.48 1.51
CA LEU A 28 -1.32 20.56 2.01
C LEU A 28 -0.76 21.01 3.37
N GLU A 29 -0.54 22.31 3.57
CA GLU A 29 -0.13 22.86 4.85
C GLU A 29 -1.25 22.74 5.90
N PHE A 30 -2.49 23.09 5.54
CA PHE A 30 -3.66 22.98 6.41
C PHE A 30 -3.91 21.54 6.89
N LEU A 31 -4.04 20.58 5.97
CA LEU A 31 -4.24 19.17 6.29
C LEU A 31 -3.00 18.52 6.90
N GLY A 32 -1.81 19.02 6.56
CA GLY A 32 -0.55 18.57 7.12
C GLY A 32 -0.43 18.87 8.62
N ALA A 33 -1.05 19.96 9.08
CA ALA A 33 -1.10 20.35 10.49
C ALA A 33 -2.17 19.61 11.30
N ASP A 34 -3.17 19.02 10.65
CA ASP A 34 -4.27 18.29 11.32
C ASP A 34 -3.81 16.90 11.78
N GLU A 35 -3.74 16.66 13.09
CA GLU A 35 -3.34 15.37 13.67
C GLU A 35 -4.33 14.23 13.38
N THR A 36 -5.57 14.54 12.99
CA THR A 36 -6.57 13.53 12.62
C THR A 36 -6.39 13.00 11.21
N VAL A 37 -5.60 13.69 10.38
CA VAL A 37 -5.28 13.28 9.00
C VAL A 37 -4.06 12.36 9.00
N SER A 38 -4.28 11.09 8.68
CA SER A 38 -3.24 10.06 8.65
C SER A 38 -2.40 10.07 7.36
N ALA A 39 -2.97 10.45 6.23
CA ALA A 39 -2.30 10.53 4.93
C ALA A 39 -2.99 11.55 4.02
N ILE A 40 -2.23 12.14 3.09
CA ILE A 40 -2.74 13.12 2.11
C ILE A 40 -2.51 12.59 0.71
N VAL A 41 -3.57 12.56 -0.09
CA VAL A 41 -3.55 12.04 -1.46
C VAL A 41 -3.95 13.15 -2.43
N LEU A 42 -3.09 13.40 -3.41
CA LEU A 42 -3.18 14.53 -4.32
C LEU A 42 -3.33 14.04 -5.76
N TYR A 43 -4.27 14.61 -6.50
CA TYR A 43 -4.31 14.54 -7.95
C TYR A 43 -3.87 15.91 -8.49
N ILE A 44 -2.73 15.96 -9.16
CA ILE A 44 -2.07 17.20 -9.56
C ILE A 44 -1.91 17.22 -11.08
N GLU A 45 -2.53 18.21 -11.72
CA GLU A 45 -2.39 18.45 -13.16
C GLU A 45 -1.27 19.44 -13.48
N SER A 46 -1.09 20.45 -12.63
CA SER A 46 -0.04 21.45 -12.73
C SER A 46 0.23 22.07 -11.36
N LEU A 47 1.46 22.52 -11.13
CA LEU A 47 1.86 23.32 -9.97
C LEU A 47 2.18 24.74 -10.43
N GLU A 48 1.58 25.73 -9.79
CA GLU A 48 1.88 27.15 -10.05
C GLU A 48 3.23 27.55 -9.42
N ASP A 49 3.44 27.16 -8.16
CA ASP A 49 4.72 27.32 -7.45
C ASP A 49 5.29 25.95 -7.02
N PRO A 50 6.04 25.26 -7.92
CA PRO A 50 6.70 24.00 -7.59
C PRO A 50 7.71 24.11 -6.44
N HIS A 51 8.33 25.28 -6.25
CA HIS A 51 9.30 25.50 -5.17
C HIS A 51 8.60 25.48 -3.81
N ARG A 52 7.54 26.27 -3.66
CA ARG A 52 6.72 26.30 -2.43
C ARG A 52 6.07 24.94 -2.17
N PHE A 53 5.54 24.28 -3.21
CA PHE A 53 5.01 22.93 -3.07
C PHE A 53 6.05 21.97 -2.50
N ARG A 54 7.27 21.93 -3.07
CA ARG A 54 8.36 21.06 -2.60
C ARG A 54 8.68 21.31 -1.14
N GLU A 55 8.80 22.57 -0.72
CA GLU A 55 9.11 22.93 0.66
C GLU A 55 8.03 22.45 1.64
N VAL A 56 6.77 22.76 1.34
CA VAL A 56 5.62 22.35 2.16
C VAL A 56 5.51 20.83 2.18
N ALA A 57 5.53 20.19 1.01
CA ALA A 57 5.41 18.74 0.88
C ALA A 57 6.50 18.02 1.65
N ARG A 58 7.77 18.46 1.56
CA ARG A 58 8.88 17.85 2.28
C ARG A 58 8.69 17.92 3.80
N ARG A 59 8.25 19.07 4.31
CA ARG A 59 7.98 19.26 5.75
C ARG A 59 6.83 18.38 6.25
N ILE A 60 5.80 18.20 5.44
CA ILE A 60 4.66 17.32 5.79
C ILE A 60 5.04 15.85 5.65
N ALA A 61 5.74 15.47 4.56
CA ALA A 61 6.18 14.12 4.24
C ALA A 61 7.05 13.49 5.33
N ALA A 62 7.84 14.29 6.05
CA ALA A 62 8.63 13.88 7.20
C ALA A 62 7.76 13.33 8.36
N LYS A 63 6.50 13.77 8.46
CA LYS A 63 5.56 13.43 9.55
C LYS A 63 4.48 12.44 9.12
N LYS A 64 3.94 12.59 7.91
CA LYS A 64 2.85 11.76 7.39
C LYS A 64 2.95 11.58 5.87
N PRO A 65 2.39 10.51 5.29
CA PRO A 65 2.46 10.25 3.86
C PRO A 65 1.82 11.36 3.02
N VAL A 66 2.55 11.81 2.00
CA VAL A 66 2.01 12.62 0.91
C VAL A 66 2.12 11.79 -0.36
N ILE A 67 0.98 11.41 -0.92
CA ILE A 67 0.87 10.62 -2.14
C ILE A 67 0.38 11.52 -3.26
N ALA A 68 0.98 11.44 -4.44
CA ALA A 68 0.53 12.24 -5.59
C ALA A 68 0.43 11.45 -6.88
N PHE A 69 -0.68 11.60 -7.59
CA PHE A 69 -0.79 11.30 -9.00
C PHE A 69 -0.45 12.55 -9.82
N MET A 70 0.52 12.42 -10.73
CA MET A 70 0.87 13.46 -11.71
C MET A 70 0.87 12.85 -13.11
N GLY A 71 0.01 13.39 -13.98
CA GLY A 71 -0.14 12.97 -15.38
C GLY A 71 1.07 13.32 -16.25
N GLY A 72 0.96 13.09 -17.56
CA GLY A 72 2.01 13.53 -18.51
C GLY A 72 3.24 12.61 -18.64
N ARG A 73 3.12 11.34 -18.26
CA ARG A 73 4.25 10.39 -18.18
C ARG A 73 4.88 9.99 -19.52
N THR A 74 4.12 10.11 -20.61
CA THR A 74 4.57 9.80 -21.97
C THR A 74 4.59 11.08 -22.79
N ALA A 75 5.34 11.12 -23.89
CA ALA A 75 5.35 12.28 -24.78
C ALA A 75 3.92 12.67 -25.23
N ALA A 76 3.09 11.68 -25.55
CA ALA A 76 1.68 11.90 -25.90
C ALA A 76 0.85 12.43 -24.72
N GLY A 77 1.04 11.87 -23.51
CA GLY A 77 0.36 12.34 -22.31
C GLY A 77 0.79 13.75 -21.91
N ALA A 78 2.08 14.08 -22.02
CA ALA A 78 2.63 15.40 -21.71
C ALA A 78 2.09 16.46 -22.67
N ALA A 79 2.01 16.13 -23.96
CA ALA A 79 1.40 16.99 -24.97
C ALA A 79 -0.10 17.22 -24.67
N ALA A 80 -0.84 16.15 -24.32
CA ALA A 80 -2.24 16.27 -23.93
C ALA A 80 -2.43 17.13 -22.67
N ALA A 81 -1.60 16.94 -21.65
CA ALA A 81 -1.63 17.75 -20.42
C ALA A 81 -1.31 19.22 -20.70
N THR A 82 -0.34 19.50 -21.57
CA THR A 82 0.00 20.87 -22.00
C THR A 82 -1.18 21.52 -22.72
N ALA A 83 -1.84 20.81 -23.64
CA ALA A 83 -3.01 21.32 -24.35
C ALA A 83 -4.21 21.55 -23.41
N HIS A 84 -4.35 20.75 -22.35
CA HIS A 84 -5.45 20.86 -21.39
C HIS A 84 -5.24 21.99 -20.38
N THR A 85 -4.03 22.11 -19.83
CA THR A 85 -3.74 22.98 -18.67
C THR A 85 -3.00 24.26 -19.04
N GLY A 86 -2.43 24.34 -20.25
CA GLY A 86 -1.51 25.40 -20.66
C GLY A 86 -0.14 25.35 -19.97
N ALA A 87 0.10 24.41 -19.06
CA ALA A 87 1.37 24.29 -18.35
C ALA A 87 2.47 23.67 -19.22
N VAL A 88 3.72 24.04 -18.96
CA VAL A 88 4.85 23.51 -19.72
C VAL A 88 5.08 22.04 -19.37
N ALA A 89 5.18 21.18 -20.39
CA ALA A 89 5.51 19.77 -20.22
C ALA A 89 6.87 19.59 -19.51
N ASN A 90 6.87 18.72 -18.48
CA ASN A 90 8.05 18.19 -17.84
C ASN A 90 8.19 16.71 -18.21
N ASP A 91 9.41 16.22 -18.39
CA ASP A 91 9.62 14.79 -18.64
C ASP A 91 9.36 13.94 -17.38
N ASP A 92 9.05 12.65 -17.58
CA ASP A 92 8.64 11.75 -16.50
C ASP A 92 9.73 11.59 -15.42
N SER A 93 11.00 11.59 -15.82
CA SER A 93 12.16 11.50 -14.92
C SER A 93 12.30 12.74 -14.03
N THR A 94 12.01 13.92 -14.56
CA THR A 94 12.06 15.19 -13.83
C THR A 94 10.92 15.24 -12.80
N ILE A 95 9.72 14.77 -13.17
CA ILE A 95 8.60 14.65 -12.22
C ILE A 95 8.91 13.62 -11.12
N GLU A 96 9.49 12.48 -11.48
CA GLU A 96 9.90 11.45 -10.52
C GLU A 96 10.95 11.98 -9.53
N ALA A 97 11.97 12.67 -10.03
CA ALA A 97 13.00 13.30 -9.22
C ALA A 97 12.41 14.39 -8.32
N PHE A 98 11.52 15.24 -8.85
CA PHE A 98 10.82 16.25 -8.07
C PHE A 98 9.99 15.65 -6.93
N CYS A 99 9.24 14.57 -7.19
CA CYS A 99 8.45 13.89 -6.17
C CYS A 99 9.36 13.32 -5.07
N ARG A 100 10.43 12.62 -5.46
CA ARG A 100 11.41 12.06 -4.53
C ARG A 100 12.04 13.13 -3.66
N ASP A 101 12.48 14.23 -4.26
CA ASP A 101 13.04 15.38 -3.55
C ASP A 101 12.02 16.02 -2.61
N SER A 102 10.75 16.03 -2.98
CA SER A 102 9.66 16.58 -2.17
C SER A 102 9.19 15.62 -1.06
N GLY A 103 9.73 14.40 -0.97
CA GLY A 103 9.23 13.37 -0.05
C GLY A 103 7.86 12.82 -0.43
N VAL A 104 7.41 13.05 -1.67
CA VAL A 104 6.09 12.65 -2.18
C VAL A 104 6.16 11.28 -2.83
N LEU A 105 5.31 10.35 -2.37
CA LEU A 105 5.16 9.06 -3.01
C LEU A 105 4.33 9.24 -4.29
N ARG A 106 4.98 9.11 -5.44
CA ARG A 106 4.30 9.24 -6.73
C ARG A 106 3.60 7.94 -7.10
N VAL A 107 2.30 8.02 -7.39
CA VAL A 107 1.50 6.92 -7.95
C VAL A 107 1.24 7.13 -9.43
N ARG A 108 1.07 6.02 -10.15
CA ARG A 108 1.09 5.97 -11.62
C ARG A 108 -0.27 5.79 -12.27
N SER A 109 -1.30 5.52 -11.47
CA SER A 109 -2.68 5.39 -11.92
C SER A 109 -3.64 5.80 -10.81
N LEU A 110 -4.89 6.10 -11.18
CA LEU A 110 -5.96 6.27 -10.20
C LEU A 110 -6.17 5.00 -9.37
N ARG A 111 -5.93 3.81 -9.95
CA ARG A 111 -6.02 2.54 -9.19
C ARG A 111 -4.96 2.48 -8.09
N GLU A 112 -3.71 2.79 -8.40
CA GLU A 112 -2.64 2.88 -7.40
C GLU A 112 -2.93 3.96 -6.35
N MET A 113 -3.51 5.09 -6.75
CA MET A 113 -3.93 6.13 -5.81
C MET A 113 -4.97 5.62 -4.80
N LEU A 114 -5.96 4.84 -5.24
CA LEU A 114 -6.96 4.22 -4.37
C LEU A 114 -6.33 3.15 -3.47
N LEU A 115 -5.41 2.34 -4.00
CA LEU A 115 -4.68 1.33 -3.23
C LEU A 115 -3.80 1.98 -2.16
N ALA A 116 -3.08 3.05 -2.50
CA ALA A 116 -2.28 3.83 -1.55
C ALA A 116 -3.16 4.44 -0.46
N SER A 117 -4.32 5.00 -0.82
CA SER A 117 -5.29 5.54 0.14
C SER A 117 -5.73 4.47 1.14
N LYS A 118 -6.02 3.25 0.67
CA LYS A 118 -6.38 2.11 1.53
C LYS A 118 -5.23 1.68 2.45
N GLY A 119 -4.04 1.53 1.89
CA GLY A 119 -2.84 1.13 2.61
C GLY A 119 -2.47 2.12 3.70
N PHE A 120 -2.20 3.38 3.33
CA PHE A 120 -1.76 4.41 4.28
C PHE A 120 -2.86 4.86 5.24
N GLY A 121 -4.13 4.68 4.87
CA GLY A 121 -5.24 4.84 5.81
C GLY A 121 -5.20 3.82 6.97
N THR A 122 -4.56 2.67 6.76
CA THR A 122 -4.42 1.61 7.77
C THR A 122 -3.03 1.61 8.41
N PHE A 123 -1.98 1.77 7.60
CA PHE A 123 -0.57 1.75 8.01
C PHE A 123 0.10 3.08 7.63
N PRO A 124 -0.19 4.18 8.35
CA PRO A 124 0.28 5.52 7.96
C PRO A 124 1.80 5.67 8.02
N MET A 125 2.50 4.85 8.80
CA MET A 125 3.96 4.89 8.87
C MET A 125 4.65 4.07 7.78
N GLY A 126 3.89 3.43 6.89
CA GLY A 126 4.42 2.47 5.93
C GLY A 126 4.74 1.12 6.58
N LEU A 127 5.46 0.27 5.84
CA LEU A 127 5.86 -1.07 6.25
C LEU A 127 7.37 -1.26 6.03
N GLY A 128 7.96 -2.26 6.66
CA GLY A 128 9.25 -2.78 6.19
C GLY A 128 9.10 -3.58 4.89
N ARG A 129 10.22 -4.09 4.37
CA ARG A 129 10.26 -4.74 3.04
C ARG A 129 10.07 -6.24 3.11
N ARG A 130 10.28 -6.87 4.26
CA ARG A 130 10.30 -8.32 4.40
C ARG A 130 8.89 -8.83 4.59
N ALA A 131 8.37 -9.59 3.64
CA ALA A 131 7.00 -10.09 3.68
C ALA A 131 6.96 -11.61 3.79
N LEU A 132 6.01 -12.12 4.57
CA LEU A 132 5.60 -13.51 4.55
C LEU A 132 4.34 -13.65 3.70
N VAL A 133 4.37 -14.54 2.70
CA VAL A 133 3.16 -14.87 1.93
C VAL A 133 2.54 -16.14 2.50
N LEU A 134 1.28 -16.07 2.93
CA LEU A 134 0.49 -17.18 3.45
C LEU A 134 -0.69 -17.41 2.51
N SER A 135 -0.78 -18.58 1.89
CA SER A 135 -1.83 -18.90 0.92
C SER A 135 -2.46 -20.25 1.19
N ASN A 136 -3.75 -20.42 0.88
CA ASN A 136 -4.35 -21.75 0.69
C ASN A 136 -4.36 -22.22 -0.77
N SER A 137 -3.66 -21.51 -1.65
CA SER A 137 -3.61 -21.84 -3.07
C SER A 137 -2.27 -21.46 -3.69
N GLY A 138 -1.54 -22.45 -4.20
CA GLY A 138 -0.23 -22.25 -4.82
C GLY A 138 -0.23 -21.29 -6.01
N GLY A 139 -1.27 -21.31 -6.87
CA GLY A 139 -1.35 -20.43 -8.05
C GLY A 139 -1.31 -18.94 -7.68
N PRO A 140 -2.27 -18.43 -6.90
CA PRO A 140 -2.22 -17.08 -6.32
C PRO A 140 -0.97 -16.82 -5.47
N GLY A 141 -0.42 -17.82 -4.79
CA GLY A 141 0.86 -17.70 -4.06
C GLY A 141 2.03 -17.32 -4.98
N VAL A 142 2.15 -17.98 -6.14
CA VAL A 142 3.16 -17.66 -7.17
C VAL A 142 2.95 -16.25 -7.73
N ILE A 143 1.72 -15.91 -8.11
CA ILE A 143 1.39 -14.58 -8.65
C ILE A 143 1.71 -13.48 -7.64
N CYS A 144 1.36 -13.70 -6.36
CA CYS A 144 1.67 -12.76 -5.29
C CYS A 144 3.18 -12.61 -5.09
N THR A 145 3.93 -13.71 -5.14
CA THR A 145 5.39 -13.70 -5.00
C THR A 145 6.04 -12.84 -6.08
N ASP A 146 5.67 -13.03 -7.36
CA ASP A 146 6.17 -12.23 -8.47
C ASP A 146 5.79 -10.76 -8.31
N ALA A 147 4.52 -10.47 -8.00
CA ALA A 147 4.03 -9.11 -7.82
C ALA A 147 4.71 -8.40 -6.64
N ALA A 148 4.93 -9.09 -5.53
CA ALA A 148 5.61 -8.58 -4.34
C ALA A 148 7.06 -8.25 -4.65
N ALA A 149 7.79 -9.16 -5.30
CA ALA A 149 9.18 -8.93 -5.71
C ALA A 149 9.30 -7.73 -6.67
N LEU A 150 8.42 -7.63 -7.67
CA LEU A 150 8.38 -6.50 -8.61
C LEU A 150 8.00 -5.18 -7.93
N ALA A 151 7.19 -5.22 -6.88
CA ALA A 151 6.85 -4.07 -6.05
C ALA A 151 7.97 -3.72 -5.05
N GLY A 152 9.06 -4.48 -5.02
CA GLY A 152 10.23 -4.26 -4.17
C GLY A 152 10.07 -4.80 -2.75
N LEU A 153 9.28 -5.85 -2.53
CA LEU A 153 9.30 -6.60 -1.28
C LEU A 153 10.37 -7.70 -1.32
N GLU A 154 10.82 -8.11 -0.14
CA GLU A 154 11.76 -9.20 0.09
C GLU A 154 11.00 -10.37 0.71
N LEU A 155 11.24 -11.58 0.25
CA LEU A 155 10.56 -12.79 0.73
C LEU A 155 11.56 -13.73 1.39
N PRO A 156 12.04 -13.42 2.61
CA PRO A 156 13.05 -14.26 3.26
C PRO A 156 12.49 -15.63 3.63
N ASP A 157 13.37 -16.63 3.66
CA ASP A 157 13.07 -18.00 4.05
C ASP A 157 12.47 -18.08 5.46
N LEU A 158 11.64 -19.11 5.69
CA LEU A 158 11.05 -19.35 7.00
C LEU A 158 12.13 -19.65 8.04
N PRO A 159 12.04 -19.08 9.27
CA PRO A 159 12.89 -19.51 10.37
C PRO A 159 12.76 -21.01 10.64
N ASN A 160 13.88 -21.69 10.92
CA ASN A 160 13.87 -23.13 11.17
C ASN A 160 12.95 -23.53 12.34
N SER A 161 12.84 -22.68 13.36
CA SER A 161 11.93 -22.86 14.49
C SER A 161 10.47 -22.97 14.05
N MET A 162 10.04 -22.07 13.16
CA MET A 162 8.70 -22.06 12.57
C MET A 162 8.49 -23.24 11.62
N ALA A 163 9.43 -23.44 10.67
CA ALA A 163 9.30 -24.45 9.63
C ALA A 163 9.25 -25.89 10.18
N THR A 164 9.98 -26.18 11.26
CA THR A 164 9.95 -27.51 11.90
C THR A 164 8.58 -27.83 12.48
N ILE A 165 7.94 -26.88 13.19
CA ILE A 165 6.63 -27.09 13.79
C ILE A 165 5.57 -27.23 12.68
N MET A 166 5.62 -26.36 11.67
CA MET A 166 4.70 -26.43 10.53
C MET A 166 4.75 -27.78 9.81
N ARG A 167 5.94 -28.36 9.59
CA ARG A 167 6.06 -29.69 8.96
C ARG A 167 5.51 -30.83 9.81
N ALA A 168 5.43 -30.66 11.13
CA ALA A 168 4.86 -31.66 12.03
C ALA A 168 3.33 -31.58 12.11
N GLU A 169 2.78 -30.36 12.04
CA GLU A 169 1.35 -30.09 12.28
C GLU A 169 0.53 -29.96 10.99
N LEU A 170 1.14 -29.54 9.87
CA LEU A 170 0.46 -29.42 8.58
C LEU A 170 0.47 -30.75 7.80
N PRO A 171 -0.48 -30.95 6.87
CA PRO A 171 -0.43 -32.06 5.93
C PRO A 171 0.90 -32.10 5.16
N GLY A 172 1.39 -33.30 4.84
CA GLY A 172 2.69 -33.47 4.19
C GLY A 172 2.78 -32.88 2.78
N GLU A 173 1.62 -32.63 2.15
CA GLU A 173 1.49 -31.98 0.85
C GLU A 173 1.58 -30.45 0.92
N ALA A 174 1.42 -29.86 2.11
CA ALA A 174 1.53 -28.41 2.29
C ALA A 174 2.95 -27.93 2.00
N ALA A 175 3.09 -26.77 1.35
CA ALA A 175 4.40 -26.17 1.10
C ALA A 175 4.84 -25.34 2.31
N VAL A 176 5.87 -25.81 3.03
CA VAL A 176 6.48 -25.10 4.15
C VAL A 176 7.72 -24.34 3.67
N ALA A 177 7.47 -23.25 2.96
CA ALA A 177 8.43 -22.27 2.45
C ALA A 177 7.79 -20.87 2.46
N ASN A 178 8.46 -19.84 1.94
CA ASN A 178 7.83 -18.55 1.66
C ASN A 178 7.73 -18.40 0.13
N PRO A 179 6.54 -18.51 -0.48
CA PRO A 179 5.20 -18.56 0.12
C PRO A 179 4.85 -19.89 0.80
N ILE A 180 4.01 -19.81 1.84
CA ILE A 180 3.38 -20.97 2.49
C ILE A 180 2.14 -21.37 1.68
N ASP A 181 1.97 -22.66 1.37
CA ASP A 181 0.76 -23.22 0.76
C ASP A 181 0.06 -24.19 1.72
N LEU A 182 -1.09 -23.78 2.24
CA LEU A 182 -1.93 -24.52 3.19
C LEU A 182 -2.87 -25.53 2.55
N LEU A 183 -2.84 -25.66 1.21
CA LEU A 183 -3.74 -26.46 0.39
C LEU A 183 -5.16 -25.89 0.30
N ALA A 184 -5.86 -26.22 -0.78
CA ALA A 184 -7.15 -25.62 -1.14
C ALA A 184 -8.25 -25.81 -0.08
N ASP A 185 -8.21 -26.91 0.67
CA ASP A 185 -9.20 -27.26 1.69
C ASP A 185 -8.87 -26.69 3.09
N ALA A 186 -7.89 -25.78 3.18
CA ALA A 186 -7.52 -25.11 4.43
C ALA A 186 -8.73 -24.45 5.10
N ARG A 187 -8.90 -24.77 6.38
CA ARG A 187 -9.90 -24.23 7.29
C ARG A 187 -9.24 -23.36 8.36
N GLU A 188 -10.04 -22.79 9.24
CA GLU A 188 -9.64 -21.86 10.28
C GLU A 188 -8.46 -22.37 11.11
N GLU A 189 -8.36 -23.67 11.38
CA GLU A 189 -7.30 -24.23 12.21
C GLU A 189 -5.92 -24.14 11.52
N ARG A 190 -5.86 -24.39 10.20
CA ARG A 190 -4.60 -24.28 9.44
C ARG A 190 -4.14 -22.84 9.28
N PHE A 191 -5.08 -21.93 9.04
CA PHE A 191 -4.79 -20.49 8.98
C PHE A 191 -4.35 -19.97 10.37
N ALA A 192 -5.08 -20.33 11.43
CA ALA A 192 -4.79 -19.95 12.81
C ALA A 192 -3.41 -20.42 13.24
N LEU A 193 -3.13 -21.71 13.11
CA LEU A 193 -1.82 -22.30 13.42
C LEU A 193 -0.69 -21.55 12.70
N THR A 194 -0.83 -21.32 11.40
CA THR A 194 0.23 -20.70 10.60
C THR A 194 0.47 -19.25 10.99
N LEU A 195 -0.61 -18.50 11.23
CA LEU A 195 -0.51 -17.11 11.67
C LEU A 195 0.09 -17.02 13.08
N ASP A 196 -0.34 -17.86 14.01
CA ASP A 196 0.19 -17.89 15.38
C ASP A 196 1.70 -18.18 15.36
N LEU A 197 2.13 -19.19 14.61
CA LEU A 197 3.55 -19.52 14.47
C LEU A 197 4.35 -18.37 13.82
N ALA A 198 3.78 -17.65 12.85
CA ALA A 198 4.44 -16.48 12.27
C ALA A 198 4.61 -15.36 13.31
N LEU A 199 3.58 -15.11 14.12
CA LEU A 199 3.58 -14.07 15.15
C LEU A 199 4.52 -14.39 16.32
N GLU A 200 4.66 -15.67 16.67
CA GLU A 200 5.50 -16.16 17.77
C GLU A 200 6.97 -16.35 17.39
N HIS A 201 7.23 -16.90 16.20
CA HIS A 201 8.58 -17.35 15.81
C HIS A 201 9.25 -16.51 14.72
N ALA A 202 8.51 -15.63 14.05
CA ALA A 202 9.02 -14.92 12.87
C ALA A 202 8.81 -13.40 12.90
N ARG A 203 8.45 -12.84 14.06
CA ARG A 203 8.26 -11.39 14.24
C ARG A 203 9.48 -10.55 13.87
N ASP A 204 10.69 -11.04 14.14
CA ASP A 204 11.93 -10.34 13.78
C ASP A 204 12.35 -10.59 12.32
N THR A 205 11.71 -11.55 11.64
CA THR A 205 12.05 -11.95 10.26
C THR A 205 11.20 -11.21 9.23
N TYR A 206 9.94 -10.95 9.55
CA TYR A 206 8.98 -10.32 8.65
C TYR A 206 8.49 -8.99 9.20
N ASP A 207 8.25 -8.04 8.30
CA ASP A 207 7.69 -6.73 8.57
C ASP A 207 6.20 -6.66 8.22
N ALA A 208 5.69 -7.62 7.43
CA ALA A 208 4.28 -7.75 7.07
C ALA A 208 3.92 -9.19 6.65
N ILE A 209 2.63 -9.53 6.75
CA ILE A 209 2.06 -10.77 6.23
C ILE A 209 1.09 -10.44 5.08
N LEU A 210 1.32 -11.09 3.93
CA LEU A 210 0.44 -11.06 2.77
C LEU A 210 -0.39 -12.34 2.75
N MET A 211 -1.60 -12.25 3.27
CA MET A 211 -2.52 -13.38 3.39
C MET A 211 -3.38 -13.52 2.12
N ILE A 212 -3.50 -14.75 1.64
CA ILE A 212 -4.25 -15.10 0.44
C ILE A 212 -5.25 -16.18 0.80
N HIS A 213 -6.53 -15.87 0.59
CA HIS A 213 -7.62 -16.80 0.80
C HIS A 213 -8.45 -16.91 -0.48
N VAL A 214 -8.24 -17.99 -1.22
CA VAL A 214 -9.15 -18.41 -2.28
C VAL A 214 -10.26 -19.21 -1.62
N VAL A 215 -11.52 -18.77 -1.72
CA VAL A 215 -12.62 -19.48 -1.06
C VAL A 215 -13.14 -20.59 -1.98
N PRO A 216 -12.87 -21.87 -1.67
CA PRO A 216 -13.46 -22.96 -2.43
C PRO A 216 -14.92 -23.18 -2.03
N PHE A 217 -15.70 -23.87 -2.86
CA PHE A 217 -17.10 -24.20 -2.56
C PHE A 217 -17.29 -25.14 -1.36
N MET A 218 -16.22 -25.78 -0.88
CA MET A 218 -16.23 -26.82 0.16
C MET A 218 -15.82 -26.32 1.56
N VAL A 219 -15.47 -25.04 1.69
CA VAL A 219 -15.06 -24.41 2.96
C VAL A 219 -15.99 -23.24 3.25
N ASP A 220 -16.52 -23.20 4.46
CA ASP A 220 -17.21 -22.01 4.96
C ASP A 220 -16.16 -20.95 5.31
N PRO A 221 -16.16 -19.77 4.65
CA PRO A 221 -15.18 -18.73 4.94
C PRO A 221 -15.44 -18.01 6.28
N VAL A 222 -16.63 -18.12 6.87
CA VAL A 222 -17.01 -17.37 8.08
C VAL A 222 -16.09 -17.70 9.27
N PRO A 223 -15.86 -18.97 9.64
CA PRO A 223 -14.93 -19.33 10.71
C PRO A 223 -13.49 -18.87 10.43
N VAL A 224 -13.02 -19.00 9.18
CA VAL A 224 -11.68 -18.55 8.77
C VAL A 224 -11.54 -17.04 9.00
N ILE A 225 -12.51 -16.25 8.54
CA ILE A 225 -12.51 -14.79 8.69
C ILE A 225 -12.57 -14.39 10.16
N ALA A 226 -13.41 -15.05 10.97
CA ALA A 226 -13.51 -14.77 12.39
C ALA A 226 -12.17 -15.03 13.12
N ALA A 227 -11.54 -16.18 12.87
CA ALA A 227 -10.27 -16.54 13.48
C ALA A 227 -9.14 -15.58 13.07
N MET A 228 -9.08 -15.20 11.79
CA MET A 228 -8.07 -14.26 11.28
C MET A 228 -8.28 -12.84 11.82
N ALA A 229 -9.53 -12.37 11.89
CA ALA A 229 -9.85 -11.07 12.45
C ALA A 229 -9.51 -10.99 13.95
N GLU A 230 -9.74 -12.05 14.71
CA GLU A 230 -9.35 -12.12 16.12
C GLU A 230 -7.84 -11.95 16.30
N ARG A 231 -7.04 -12.72 15.55
CA ARG A 231 -5.57 -12.66 15.60
C ARG A 231 -5.00 -11.33 15.12
N ALA A 232 -5.59 -10.77 14.06
CA ALA A 232 -5.20 -9.45 13.56
C ALA A 232 -5.38 -8.35 14.63
N ARG A 233 -6.45 -8.40 15.45
CA ARG A 233 -6.63 -7.44 16.56
C ARG A 233 -5.63 -7.61 17.70
N ALA A 234 -5.04 -8.80 17.83
CA ALA A 234 -4.14 -9.15 18.92
C ALA A 234 -2.66 -8.87 18.60
N THR A 235 -2.34 -8.26 17.45
CA THR A 235 -0.97 -8.07 17.00
C THR A 235 -0.75 -6.71 16.35
N ASP A 236 0.44 -6.15 16.55
CA ASP A 236 0.92 -4.99 15.79
C ASP A 236 1.61 -5.38 14.47
N MET A 237 1.72 -6.68 14.18
CA MET A 237 2.25 -7.16 12.89
C MET A 237 1.28 -6.76 11.77
N PRO A 238 1.70 -5.98 10.77
CA PRO A 238 0.84 -5.62 9.66
C PRO A 238 0.42 -6.83 8.83
N ILE A 239 -0.89 -6.98 8.62
CA ILE A 239 -1.48 -8.03 7.78
C ILE A 239 -2.24 -7.35 6.66
N LEU A 240 -2.01 -7.77 5.42
CA LEU A 240 -2.83 -7.44 4.26
C LEU A 240 -3.48 -8.73 3.76
N HIS A 241 -4.70 -8.64 3.23
CA HIS A 241 -5.45 -9.85 2.88
C HIS A 241 -6.13 -9.75 1.51
N ALA A 242 -5.71 -10.59 0.57
CA ALA A 242 -6.37 -10.83 -0.70
C ALA A 242 -7.35 -11.99 -0.58
N MET A 243 -8.63 -11.72 -0.73
CA MET A 243 -9.68 -12.74 -0.74
C MET A 243 -10.31 -12.85 -2.13
N MET A 244 -10.12 -14.01 -2.75
CA MET A 244 -10.49 -14.31 -4.12
C MET A 244 -11.67 -15.28 -4.18
N GLY A 245 -12.64 -14.97 -5.02
CA GLY A 245 -13.89 -15.71 -5.16
C GLY A 245 -15.09 -14.77 -5.36
N THR A 246 -16.11 -15.25 -6.05
CA THR A 246 -17.39 -14.54 -6.26
C THR A 246 -18.40 -15.06 -5.26
N LEU A 247 -18.60 -14.34 -4.15
CA LEU A 247 -19.38 -14.84 -3.02
C LEU A 247 -20.42 -13.80 -2.60
N PRO A 248 -21.69 -14.20 -2.34
CA PRO A 248 -22.78 -13.26 -2.06
C PRO A 248 -22.53 -12.35 -0.85
N ASP A 249 -21.88 -12.88 0.19
CA ASP A 249 -21.71 -12.21 1.49
C ASP A 249 -20.31 -11.58 1.70
N LYS A 250 -19.54 -11.46 0.61
CA LYS A 250 -18.14 -10.97 0.61
C LYS A 250 -17.97 -9.64 1.34
N ASP A 251 -18.89 -8.71 1.16
CA ASP A 251 -18.83 -7.37 1.76
C ASP A 251 -18.80 -7.45 3.30
N SER A 252 -19.55 -8.38 3.91
CA SER A 252 -19.59 -8.56 5.36
C SER A 252 -18.26 -9.10 5.92
N TRP A 253 -17.59 -9.98 5.17
CA TRP A 253 -16.31 -10.55 5.55
C TRP A 253 -15.19 -9.54 5.39
N PHE A 254 -15.25 -8.71 4.34
CA PHE A 254 -14.33 -7.59 4.15
C PHE A 254 -14.44 -6.62 5.32
N ALA A 255 -15.66 -6.20 5.67
CA ALA A 255 -15.90 -5.30 6.80
C ALA A 255 -15.41 -5.88 8.13
N THR A 256 -15.53 -7.19 8.34
CA THR A 256 -15.03 -7.86 9.56
C THR A 256 -13.51 -7.75 9.69
N MET A 257 -12.78 -8.02 8.61
CA MET A 257 -11.31 -7.91 8.57
C MET A 257 -10.84 -6.45 8.62
N GLU A 258 -11.50 -5.54 7.92
CA GLU A 258 -11.15 -4.12 7.92
C GLU A 258 -11.38 -3.49 9.29
N THR A 259 -12.44 -3.89 10.00
CA THR A 259 -12.65 -3.50 11.42
C THR A 259 -11.58 -4.07 12.35
N ALA A 260 -10.93 -5.16 11.95
CA ALA A 260 -9.77 -5.72 12.64
C ALA A 260 -8.43 -5.07 12.21
N GLY A 261 -8.45 -4.01 11.39
CA GLY A 261 -7.24 -3.32 10.95
C GLY A 261 -6.53 -3.98 9.75
N VAL A 262 -7.20 -4.85 9.01
CA VAL A 262 -6.62 -5.55 7.84
C VAL A 262 -7.22 -4.98 6.55
N PRO A 263 -6.43 -4.31 5.68
CA PRO A 263 -6.92 -3.88 4.38
C PRO A 263 -7.17 -5.09 3.48
N MET A 264 -8.37 -5.15 2.92
CA MET A 264 -8.83 -6.26 2.08
C MET A 264 -8.70 -5.98 0.58
N PHE A 265 -8.35 -6.99 -0.21
CA PHE A 265 -8.15 -6.89 -1.66
C PHE A 265 -8.88 -8.00 -2.41
N ASN A 266 -9.27 -7.71 -3.65
CA ASN A 266 -9.97 -8.67 -4.50
C ASN A 266 -9.02 -9.61 -5.26
N ASN A 267 -7.73 -9.27 -5.32
CA ASN A 267 -6.68 -10.03 -5.98
C ASN A 267 -5.34 -9.79 -5.28
N VAL A 268 -4.35 -10.60 -5.63
CA VAL A 268 -3.05 -10.63 -4.95
C VAL A 268 -2.10 -9.55 -5.48
N GLU A 269 -2.26 -9.14 -6.73
CA GLU A 269 -1.42 -8.16 -7.40
C GLU A 269 -1.63 -6.76 -6.80
N GLU A 270 -2.87 -6.38 -6.53
CA GLU A 270 -3.21 -5.12 -5.89
C GLU A 270 -2.80 -5.08 -4.43
N MET A 271 -2.92 -6.20 -3.73
CA MET A 271 -2.40 -6.35 -2.38
C MET A 271 -0.88 -6.13 -2.36
N ALA A 272 -0.15 -6.79 -3.26
CA ALA A 272 1.30 -6.67 -3.40
C ALA A 272 1.72 -5.24 -3.81
N ALA A 273 1.00 -4.62 -4.75
CA ALA A 273 1.26 -3.23 -5.15
C ALA A 273 1.05 -2.25 -3.99
N CYS A 274 -0.01 -2.44 -3.20
CA CYS A 274 -0.26 -1.66 -1.99
C CYS A 274 0.87 -1.84 -0.97
N ALA A 275 1.25 -3.09 -0.68
CA ALA A 275 2.34 -3.40 0.24
C ALA A 275 3.68 -2.80 -0.22
N GLY A 276 3.99 -2.84 -1.53
CA GLY A 276 5.20 -2.21 -2.07
C GLY A 276 5.20 -0.68 -1.92
N MET A 277 4.06 -0.01 -2.14
CA MET A 277 3.94 1.43 -1.89
C MET A 277 4.16 1.78 -0.41
N LEU A 278 3.59 0.98 0.51
CA LEU A 278 3.83 1.12 1.93
C LEU A 278 5.30 0.89 2.31
N ALA A 279 5.96 -0.09 1.68
CA ALA A 279 7.37 -0.43 1.92
C ALA A 279 8.36 0.59 1.35
N ALA A 280 7.96 1.36 0.33
CA ALA A 280 8.78 2.43 -0.25
C ALA A 280 8.78 3.70 0.62
N TYR A 281 7.71 3.94 1.38
CA TYR A 281 7.52 5.19 2.11
C TYR A 281 8.54 5.47 3.23
N PRO A 282 8.95 4.51 4.09
CA PRO A 282 9.88 4.80 5.18
C PRO A 282 11.21 5.40 4.71
N ALA A 283 11.78 4.87 3.62
CA ALA A 283 13.02 5.41 3.05
C ALA A 283 12.84 6.83 2.50
N LEU A 284 11.68 7.09 1.87
CA LEU A 284 11.33 8.42 1.38
C LEU A 284 11.17 9.43 2.52
N ARG A 285 10.54 9.02 3.63
CA ARG A 285 10.38 9.83 4.84
C ARG A 285 11.72 10.20 5.48
N VAL A 286 12.62 9.23 5.63
CA VAL A 286 13.98 9.46 6.15
C VAL A 286 14.75 10.43 5.25
N SER A 287 14.69 10.24 3.93
CA SER A 287 15.31 11.15 2.96
C SER A 287 14.78 12.59 3.11
N ALA A 288 13.47 12.76 3.27
CA ALA A 288 12.85 14.07 3.50
C ALA A 288 13.34 14.72 4.81
N GLU A 289 13.42 13.97 5.91
CA GLU A 289 13.97 14.45 7.19
C GLU A 289 15.44 14.89 7.08
N GLU A 290 16.27 14.10 6.40
CA GLU A 290 17.68 14.45 6.20
C GLU A 290 17.85 15.67 5.30
N ALA A 291 17.02 15.82 4.26
CA ALA A 291 17.04 16.97 3.38
C ALA A 291 16.64 18.25 4.13
N MET A 292 15.71 18.18 5.08
CA MET A 292 15.38 19.31 5.96
C MET A 292 16.54 19.71 6.88
N ARG A 293 17.38 18.76 7.31
CA ARG A 293 18.55 19.05 8.16
C ARG A 293 19.70 19.69 7.39
N ARG A 294 19.88 19.34 6.11
CA ARG A 294 21.04 19.78 5.30
C ARG A 294 20.92 21.19 4.72
N ASN A 295 19.72 21.79 4.69
CA ASN A 295 19.48 23.09 4.05
C ASN A 295 20.04 23.16 2.61
N ASP A 296 19.91 22.06 1.87
CA ASP A 296 20.57 21.86 0.57
C ASP A 296 19.77 22.52 -0.58
N ASP A 297 20.40 23.49 -1.24
CA ASP A 297 19.83 24.35 -2.29
C ASP A 297 20.54 24.13 -3.64
N ALA A 298 20.05 23.13 -4.37
CA ALA A 298 19.99 23.14 -5.83
C ALA A 298 18.84 22.20 -6.27
N PRO A 299 17.57 22.69 -6.28
CA PRO A 299 16.43 21.80 -6.48
C PRO A 299 16.28 21.35 -7.94
N VAL A 300 15.81 20.12 -8.12
CA VAL A 300 15.04 19.78 -9.32
C VAL A 300 13.72 20.55 -9.24
N THR A 301 13.48 21.48 -10.17
CA THR A 301 12.23 22.25 -10.23
C THR A 301 11.47 21.88 -11.49
N LEU A 302 10.15 21.71 -11.36
CA LEU A 302 9.26 21.61 -12.51
C LEU A 302 9.12 22.98 -13.18
N LYS A 303 8.97 22.99 -14.50
CA LYS A 303 8.54 24.19 -15.22
C LYS A 303 7.09 24.51 -14.80
N GLY A 304 6.85 25.73 -14.32
CA GLY A 304 5.53 26.22 -13.90
C GLY A 304 4.63 26.63 -15.08
N ARG A 305 3.51 27.30 -14.76
CA ARG A 305 2.71 28.02 -15.77
C ARG A 305 3.45 29.31 -16.15
N GLY A 306 3.51 29.60 -17.46
CA GLY A 306 4.09 30.83 -18.01
C GLY A 306 3.11 31.99 -18.00
#